data_AF-A0A3M2B4D5-F1
#
_entry.id   AF-A0A3M2B4D5-F1
#
_cell.length_a   1.000
_cell.length_b   1.000
_cell.length_c   1.000
_cell.angle_alpha   90.00
_cell.angle_beta   90.00
_cell.angle_gamma   90.00
#
_symmetry.space_group_name_H-M   'P 1'
#
loop_
_entity.id
_entity.type
_entity.pdbx_description
1 polymer ?
#
loop_
_entity_poly.entity_id
_entity_poly.type
_entity_poly.pdbx_seq_one_letter_code
_entity_poly.pdbx_strand_id
1 'polypeptide(L)'
;MRTSLTSLIVAAGLLACASCTAPTARPDAGLDLSNQPEPVTVGQSYGLEMRLVAVQSEGGAVALALRRFQSIDTGIDPETTRRLQQSGLRVLAVPLDALTDAFASLRHTGPAQREWLGTMAFWTPIITGPELTDRYTRLDSGLVPFPPGRFRLLSRCWLVPNLDRARELGIARAALRLELVPQHLPAERRRLERLLEPSLENPVNEGQILDRLRLVCDLPEGHALVIVPEDPDVDWDDFSESSPQPRPQPTTPGPDPKVPPQIDALLPAGPAPEAESPPQPNPPAPAAPRFRSLGEQLLRRVGQVEQRLPDGNSIAVHRERSVIVVLTAHVPSQYKLVP
;
A
#
# COMPACT_ATOMS: atom_id res chain seq x y z
N MET A 1 -6.80 65.38 11.00
CA MET A 1 -6.18 65.11 9.68
C MET A 1 -6.47 63.66 9.33
N ARG A 2 -7.05 63.44 8.15
CA ARG A 2 -7.49 62.14 7.61
C ARG A 2 -6.35 61.51 6.81
N THR A 3 -6.09 60.22 7.00
CA THR A 3 -5.38 59.33 6.06
C THR A 3 -5.90 57.90 6.30
N SER A 4 -6.99 57.52 5.62
CA SER A 4 -7.02 56.64 4.44
C SER A 4 -6.57 55.19 4.70
N LEU A 5 -7.54 54.33 5.03
CA LEU A 5 -7.46 52.88 4.94
C LEU A 5 -7.66 52.44 3.49
N THR A 6 -6.66 51.81 2.90
CA THR A 6 -6.77 51.14 1.59
C THR A 6 -7.16 49.69 1.84
N SER A 7 -8.41 49.32 1.55
CA SER A 7 -8.88 47.93 1.56
C SER A 7 -8.45 47.23 0.28
N LEU A 8 -7.68 46.14 0.41
CA LEU A 8 -7.34 45.24 -0.68
C LEU A 8 -8.33 44.06 -0.67
N ILE A 9 -9.23 44.01 -1.66
CA ILE A 9 -10.17 42.90 -1.86
C ILE A 9 -9.46 41.83 -2.69
N VAL A 10 -9.17 40.67 -2.09
CA VAL A 10 -8.70 39.48 -2.80
C VAL A 10 -9.93 38.65 -3.20
N ALA A 11 -10.21 38.60 -4.50
CA ALA A 11 -11.26 37.78 -5.07
C ALA A 11 -10.82 36.31 -5.12
N ALA A 12 -11.50 35.44 -4.36
CA ALA A 12 -11.33 34.00 -4.42
C ALA A 12 -12.09 33.44 -5.63
N GLY A 13 -11.35 32.97 -6.64
CA GLY A 13 -11.90 32.24 -7.78
C GLY A 13 -12.26 30.80 -7.40
N LEU A 14 -13.56 30.51 -7.35
CA LEU A 14 -14.12 29.16 -7.30
C LEU A 14 -13.95 28.49 -8.68
N LEU A 15 -13.02 27.54 -8.80
CA LEU A 15 -13.01 26.59 -9.90
C LEU A 15 -14.05 25.49 -9.63
N ALA A 16 -15.15 25.53 -10.37
CA ALA A 16 -16.12 24.44 -10.46
C ALA A 16 -15.56 23.36 -11.40
N CYS A 17 -15.29 22.16 -10.86
CA CYS A 17 -14.96 21.00 -11.68
C CYS A 17 -16.22 20.51 -12.40
N ALA A 18 -16.20 20.57 -13.73
CA ALA A 18 -17.23 19.99 -14.59
C ALA A 18 -17.15 18.46 -14.55
N SER A 19 -18.27 17.81 -14.20
CA SER A 19 -18.45 16.36 -14.24
C SER A 19 -18.50 15.86 -15.68
N CYS A 20 -17.38 15.32 -16.19
CA CYS A 20 -17.37 14.59 -17.45
C CYS A 20 -17.85 13.15 -17.21
N THR A 21 -19.03 12.82 -17.71
CA THR A 21 -19.55 11.45 -17.82
C THR A 21 -18.85 10.78 -19.00
N ALA A 22 -17.85 9.93 -18.73
CA ALA A 22 -17.17 9.13 -19.74
C ALA A 22 -17.79 7.73 -19.86
N PRO A 23 -17.86 7.15 -21.08
CA PRO A 23 -18.46 5.84 -21.31
C PRO A 23 -17.61 4.71 -20.69
N THR A 24 -18.29 3.76 -20.07
CA THR A 24 -17.72 2.62 -19.34
C THR A 24 -17.25 1.52 -20.30
N ALA A 25 -16.19 1.78 -21.06
CA ALA A 25 -15.44 0.70 -21.70
C ALA A 25 -14.53 0.09 -20.62
N ARG A 26 -14.72 -1.19 -20.30
CA ARG A 26 -13.91 -1.95 -19.34
C ARG A 26 -12.53 -2.19 -20.00
N PRO A 27 -11.47 -1.47 -19.62
CA PRO A 27 -10.17 -1.66 -20.26
C PRO A 27 -9.49 -2.86 -19.61
N ASP A 28 -9.11 -3.85 -20.40
CA ASP A 28 -8.00 -4.74 -20.08
C ASP A 28 -6.71 -3.91 -20.16
N ALA A 29 -6.54 -3.01 -19.18
CA ALA A 29 -5.33 -2.23 -19.02
C ALA A 29 -4.29 -3.12 -18.34
N GLY A 30 -3.61 -3.94 -19.14
CA GLY A 30 -2.31 -4.47 -18.75
C GLY A 30 -1.45 -3.29 -18.28
N LEU A 31 -0.94 -3.38 -17.06
CA LEU A 31 -0.15 -2.32 -16.47
C LEU A 31 1.21 -2.31 -17.14
N ASP A 32 1.30 -1.52 -18.20
CA ASP A 32 2.59 -1.15 -18.73
C ASP A 32 3.17 -0.07 -17.81
N LEU A 33 3.83 -0.53 -16.74
CA LEU A 33 4.62 0.31 -15.85
C LEU A 33 5.71 1.09 -16.61
N SER A 34 6.03 0.67 -17.84
CA SER A 34 6.97 1.34 -18.74
C SER A 34 6.32 2.45 -19.59
N ASN A 35 4.98 2.49 -19.73
CA ASN A 35 4.26 3.47 -20.58
C ASN A 35 3.69 4.69 -19.82
N GLN A 36 3.97 4.84 -18.53
CA GLN A 36 3.72 6.10 -17.84
C GLN A 36 4.72 7.15 -18.36
N PRO A 37 4.27 8.38 -18.70
CA PRO A 37 5.20 9.42 -19.16
C PRO A 37 6.33 9.56 -18.15
N GLU A 38 7.57 9.48 -18.62
CA GLU A 38 8.71 9.67 -17.74
C GLU A 38 8.53 11.02 -17.03
N PRO A 39 8.66 11.06 -15.69
CA PRO A 39 8.62 12.31 -14.97
C PRO A 39 9.69 13.18 -15.59
N VAL A 40 9.35 14.44 -15.85
CA VAL A 40 10.27 15.39 -16.50
C VAL A 40 11.45 15.61 -15.56
N THR A 41 12.48 14.77 -15.68
CA THR A 41 13.76 14.94 -15.01
C THR A 41 14.54 16.00 -15.78
N VAL A 42 14.43 17.25 -15.33
CA VAL A 42 15.26 18.33 -15.86
C VAL A 42 16.70 18.11 -15.34
N GLY A 43 17.49 17.37 -16.10
CA GLY A 43 18.88 17.02 -15.78
C GLY A 43 19.05 15.65 -15.09
N GLN A 44 20.28 15.13 -15.08
CA GLN A 44 20.70 13.91 -14.37
C GLN A 44 20.55 14.10 -12.85
N SER A 45 19.32 14.08 -12.38
CA SER A 45 18.99 14.32 -10.98
C SER A 45 19.07 12.99 -10.26
N TYR A 46 19.98 12.87 -9.29
CA TYR A 46 19.95 11.78 -8.33
C TYR A 46 18.87 12.05 -7.28
N GLY A 47 18.31 11.00 -6.67
CA GLY A 47 17.31 11.17 -5.64
C GLY A 47 16.34 10.01 -5.51
N LEU A 48 15.17 10.31 -4.96
CA LEU A 48 14.09 9.38 -4.72
C LEU A 48 12.97 9.58 -5.73
N GLU A 49 12.52 8.48 -6.32
CA GLU A 49 11.24 8.41 -7.01
C GLU A 49 10.25 7.66 -6.13
N MET A 50 9.02 8.17 -6.02
CA MET A 50 7.92 7.51 -5.34
C MET A 50 6.87 7.06 -6.35
N ARG A 51 6.34 5.84 -6.15
CA ARG A 51 5.14 5.37 -6.82
C ARG A 51 4.10 4.94 -5.80
N LEU A 52 2.85 5.32 -6.04
CA LEU A 52 1.69 4.88 -5.26
C LEU A 52 0.81 3.99 -6.14
N VAL A 53 0.67 2.73 -5.76
CA VAL A 53 -0.04 1.71 -6.55
C VAL A 53 -1.24 1.21 -5.76
N ALA A 54 -2.45 1.51 -6.25
CA ALA A 54 -3.68 1.09 -5.60
C ALA A 54 -4.12 -0.30 -6.08
N VAL A 55 -4.10 -1.29 -5.19
CA VAL A 55 -4.41 -2.69 -5.50
C VAL A 55 -5.58 -3.22 -4.66
N GLN A 56 -6.22 -4.28 -5.13
CA GLN A 56 -7.13 -5.09 -4.32
C GLN A 56 -6.30 -6.01 -3.43
N SER A 57 -6.57 -6.00 -2.13
CA SER A 57 -5.81 -6.74 -1.12
C SER A 57 -6.53 -7.98 -0.57
N GLU A 58 -7.63 -8.38 -1.20
CA GLU A 58 -8.40 -9.56 -0.79
C GLU A 58 -7.58 -10.85 -0.95
N GLY A 59 -7.79 -11.80 -0.03
CA GLY A 59 -7.27 -13.17 -0.14
C GLY A 59 -5.75 -13.30 -0.08
N GLY A 60 -5.03 -12.32 0.48
CA GLY A 60 -3.57 -12.40 0.61
C GLY A 60 -2.81 -12.24 -0.71
N ALA A 61 -3.43 -11.72 -1.77
CA ALA A 61 -2.79 -11.56 -3.08
C ALA A 61 -1.48 -10.74 -3.01
N VAL A 62 -1.45 -9.69 -2.19
CA VAL A 62 -0.24 -8.88 -1.94
C VAL A 62 0.86 -9.70 -1.29
N ALA A 63 0.52 -10.50 -0.27
CA ALA A 63 1.47 -11.39 0.40
C ALA A 63 2.04 -12.41 -0.58
N LEU A 64 1.20 -13.10 -1.35
CA LEU A 64 1.63 -14.09 -2.34
C LEU A 64 2.57 -13.50 -3.41
N ALA A 65 2.29 -12.29 -3.90
CA ALA A 65 3.10 -11.63 -4.91
C ALA A 65 4.49 -11.20 -4.40
N LEU A 66 4.57 -10.80 -3.12
CA LEU A 66 5.75 -10.20 -2.54
C LEU A 66 6.54 -11.12 -1.59
N ARG A 67 5.99 -12.27 -1.20
CA ARG A 67 6.60 -13.18 -0.21
C ARG A 67 8.02 -13.61 -0.54
N ARG A 68 8.34 -13.75 -1.83
CA ARG A 68 9.68 -14.15 -2.31
C ARG A 68 10.77 -13.14 -1.98
N PHE A 69 10.41 -11.91 -1.59
CA PHE A 69 11.34 -10.85 -1.25
C PHE A 69 11.52 -10.66 0.27
N GLN A 70 10.83 -11.45 1.11
CA GLN A 70 10.93 -11.33 2.57
C GLN A 70 12.33 -11.59 3.12
N SER A 71 13.10 -12.45 2.44
CA SER A 71 14.46 -12.80 2.85
C SER A 71 15.53 -11.83 2.34
N ILE A 72 15.16 -10.84 1.53
CA ILE A 72 16.12 -9.84 1.03
C ILE A 72 16.36 -8.82 2.14
N ASP A 73 17.63 -8.65 2.50
CA ASP A 73 18.02 -7.65 3.49
C ASP A 73 17.67 -6.23 3.02
N THR A 74 16.94 -5.52 3.86
CA THR A 74 16.52 -4.13 3.63
C THR A 74 17.54 -3.13 4.13
N GLY A 75 18.54 -3.56 4.90
CA GLY A 75 19.43 -2.69 5.67
C GLY A 75 18.74 -1.98 6.84
N ILE A 76 17.48 -2.32 7.14
CA ILE A 76 16.72 -1.83 8.30
C ILE A 76 17.02 -2.76 9.47
N ASP A 77 17.18 -2.20 10.67
CA ASP A 77 17.38 -3.04 11.85
C ASP A 77 16.16 -3.98 12.08
N PRO A 78 16.38 -5.25 12.48
CA PRO A 78 15.29 -6.23 12.63
C PRO A 78 14.24 -5.84 13.66
N GLU A 79 14.61 -5.03 14.66
CA GLU A 79 13.71 -4.55 15.70
C GLU A 79 12.72 -3.53 15.13
N THR A 80 13.20 -2.54 14.37
CA THR A 80 12.35 -1.58 13.64
C THR A 80 11.45 -2.29 12.63
N THR A 81 11.99 -3.27 11.89
CA THR A 81 11.18 -4.10 10.96
C THR A 81 10.02 -4.78 11.70
N ARG A 82 10.29 -5.39 12.85
CA ARG A 82 9.26 -6.03 13.68
C ARG A 82 8.22 -5.04 14.20
N ARG A 83 8.64 -3.85 14.66
CA ARG A 83 7.72 -2.81 15.16
C ARG A 83 6.82 -2.26 14.06
N LEU A 84 7.37 -2.07 12.86
CA LEU A 84 6.60 -1.69 11.68
C LEU A 84 5.55 -2.76 11.37
N GLN A 85 5.95 -4.04 11.33
CA GLN A 85 5.04 -5.16 11.07
C GLN A 85 3.93 -5.25 12.11
N GLN A 86 4.26 -5.14 13.41
CA GLN A 86 3.28 -5.11 14.50
C GLN A 86 2.34 -3.88 14.46
N SER A 87 2.78 -2.80 13.80
CA SER A 87 1.97 -1.62 13.50
C SER A 87 1.23 -1.72 12.15
N GLY A 88 1.26 -2.89 11.51
CA GLY A 88 0.60 -3.19 10.24
C GLY A 88 1.28 -2.62 9.00
N LEU A 89 2.58 -2.35 9.06
CA LEU A 89 3.40 -1.93 7.93
C LEU A 89 4.49 -2.96 7.67
N ARG A 90 4.46 -3.60 6.50
CA ARG A 90 5.58 -4.44 6.06
C ARG A 90 6.44 -3.69 5.06
N VAL A 91 7.75 -3.81 5.23
CA VAL A 91 8.73 -3.16 4.38
C VAL A 91 9.63 -4.23 3.76
N LEU A 92 9.83 -4.14 2.45
CA LEU A 92 10.58 -5.12 1.66
C LEU A 92 11.56 -4.40 0.73
N ALA A 93 12.72 -5.01 0.52
CA ALA A 93 13.63 -4.62 -0.55
C ALA A 93 13.31 -5.48 -1.76
N VAL A 94 13.04 -4.84 -2.91
CA VAL A 94 12.67 -5.52 -4.14
C VAL A 94 13.61 -5.07 -5.27
N PRO A 95 14.30 -5.99 -5.95
CA PRO A 95 15.07 -5.68 -7.14
C PRO A 95 14.18 -5.03 -8.21
N LEU A 96 14.67 -3.97 -8.86
CA LEU A 96 13.88 -3.19 -9.82
C LEU A 96 13.42 -4.01 -11.04
N ASP A 97 14.25 -4.97 -11.47
CA ASP A 97 13.93 -5.90 -12.56
C ASP A 97 12.81 -6.88 -12.18
N ALA A 98 12.69 -7.25 -10.91
CA ALA A 98 11.65 -8.13 -10.41
C ALA A 98 10.36 -7.41 -10.00
N LEU A 99 10.38 -6.07 -9.95
CA LEU A 99 9.26 -5.24 -9.52
C LEU A 99 8.08 -5.35 -10.49
N THR A 100 8.32 -5.26 -11.80
CA THR A 100 7.25 -5.34 -12.80
C THR A 100 6.46 -6.64 -12.69
N ASP A 101 7.16 -7.77 -12.62
CA ASP A 101 6.54 -9.09 -12.49
C ASP A 101 5.76 -9.24 -11.18
N ALA A 102 6.31 -8.73 -10.07
CA ALA A 102 5.65 -8.80 -8.77
C ALA A 102 4.33 -8.01 -8.75
N PHE A 103 4.27 -6.87 -9.44
CA PHE A 103 3.05 -6.08 -9.52
C PHE A 103 2.09 -6.55 -10.63
N ALA A 104 2.58 -7.26 -11.65
CA ALA A 104 1.74 -7.81 -12.72
C ALA A 104 0.72 -8.84 -12.20
N SER A 105 1.03 -9.57 -11.11
CA SER A 105 0.10 -10.51 -10.49
C SER A 105 -0.97 -9.85 -9.61
N LEU A 106 -0.85 -8.54 -9.32
CA LEU A 106 -1.80 -7.81 -8.48
C LEU A 106 -2.94 -7.24 -9.31
N ARG A 107 -4.15 -7.26 -8.74
CA ARG A 107 -5.31 -6.62 -9.36
C ARG A 107 -5.35 -5.14 -8.99
N HIS A 108 -4.98 -4.30 -9.95
CA HIS A 108 -4.96 -2.84 -9.78
C HIS A 108 -6.37 -2.25 -9.82
N THR A 109 -6.55 -1.14 -9.09
CA THR A 109 -7.84 -0.46 -8.92
C THR A 109 -7.86 0.96 -9.50
N GLY A 110 -6.76 1.39 -10.10
CA GLY A 110 -6.60 2.70 -10.71
C GLY A 110 -5.20 2.89 -11.29
N PRO A 111 -4.92 4.05 -11.91
CA PRO A 111 -3.60 4.38 -12.38
C PRO A 111 -2.62 4.50 -11.22
N ALA A 112 -1.39 4.03 -11.41
CA ALA A 112 -0.30 4.30 -10.49
C ALA A 112 0.05 5.80 -10.53
N GLN A 113 0.33 6.39 -9.37
CA GLN A 113 0.86 7.76 -9.29
C GLN A 113 2.38 7.68 -9.21
N ARG A 114 3.08 8.51 -9.98
CA ARG A 114 4.55 8.59 -9.99
C ARG A 114 4.97 10.02 -9.68
N GLU A 115 5.88 10.17 -8.75
CA GLU A 115 6.38 11.48 -8.31
C GLU A 115 7.91 11.42 -8.16
N TRP A 116 8.58 12.41 -8.76
CA TRP A 116 10.00 12.61 -8.56
C TRP A 116 10.23 13.51 -7.35
N LEU A 117 10.79 12.96 -6.28
CA LEU A 117 11.05 13.68 -5.03
C LEU A 117 12.48 14.25 -4.96
N GLY A 118 13.39 13.76 -5.81
CA GLY A 118 14.80 14.17 -5.80
C GLY A 118 15.47 13.86 -4.46
N THR A 119 16.51 14.62 -4.10
CA THR A 119 17.07 14.57 -2.74
C THR A 119 16.30 15.50 -1.81
N MET A 120 16.01 15.03 -0.60
CA MET A 120 15.24 15.78 0.38
C MET A 120 16.08 15.93 1.66
N ALA A 121 16.77 17.05 1.84
CA ALA A 121 17.55 17.30 3.06
C ALA A 121 16.67 17.53 4.31
N PHE A 122 15.44 18.00 4.09
CA PHE A 122 14.46 18.29 5.12
C PHE A 122 13.32 17.28 5.10
N TRP A 123 12.69 17.09 6.26
CA TRP A 123 11.51 16.25 6.37
C TRP A 123 10.38 16.77 5.50
N THR A 124 9.97 15.96 4.54
CA THR A 124 8.96 16.29 3.53
C THR A 124 7.85 15.25 3.61
N PRO A 125 6.57 15.66 3.67
CA PRO A 125 5.47 14.71 3.64
C PRO A 125 5.38 14.06 2.26
N ILE A 126 5.49 12.74 2.20
CA ILE A 126 5.41 11.98 0.94
C ILE A 126 4.07 11.26 0.78
N ILE A 127 3.39 10.96 1.89
CA ILE A 127 2.07 10.31 1.88
C ILE A 127 1.20 10.93 2.95
N THR A 128 -0.06 11.19 2.62
CA THR A 128 -1.07 11.59 3.60
C THR A 128 -2.23 10.60 3.55
N GLY A 129 -2.50 9.96 4.69
CA GLY A 129 -3.60 9.03 4.85
C GLY A 129 -4.98 9.73 4.91
N PRO A 130 -6.06 8.95 4.87
CA PRO A 130 -7.41 9.44 5.12
C PRO A 130 -7.56 10.00 6.54
N GLU A 131 -8.68 10.68 6.77
CA GLU A 131 -9.06 11.10 8.11
C GLU A 131 -9.37 9.88 8.99
N LEU A 132 -8.93 9.93 10.24
CA LEU A 132 -9.11 8.83 11.18
C LEU A 132 -10.58 8.71 11.56
N THR A 133 -11.15 7.54 11.31
CA THR A 133 -12.50 7.19 11.78
C THR A 133 -12.47 6.58 13.18
N ASP A 134 -11.34 5.98 13.54
CA ASP A 134 -11.22 5.15 14.74
C ASP A 134 -10.49 5.93 15.83
N ARG A 135 -10.97 5.82 17.08
CA ARG A 135 -10.33 6.50 18.23
C ARG A 135 -9.04 5.84 18.68
N TYR A 136 -8.87 4.55 18.36
CA TYR A 136 -7.72 3.75 18.77
C TYR A 136 -7.04 3.21 17.53
N THR A 137 -5.71 3.28 17.53
CA THR A 137 -4.86 2.70 16.50
C THR A 137 -4.00 1.63 17.13
N ARG A 138 -3.92 0.46 16.50
CA ARG A 138 -2.99 -0.59 16.91
C ARG A 138 -1.57 -0.25 16.41
N LEU A 139 -0.64 -0.16 17.35
CA LEU A 139 0.81 0.01 17.14
C LEU A 139 1.58 -1.16 17.77
N ASP A 140 2.90 -1.17 17.60
CA ASP A 140 3.81 -2.10 18.29
C ASP A 140 3.65 -2.06 19.82
N SER A 141 3.34 -0.90 20.38
CA SER A 141 3.09 -0.72 21.82
C SER A 141 1.66 -1.08 22.28
N GLY A 142 0.82 -1.63 21.40
CA GLY A 142 -0.58 -1.94 21.68
C GLY A 142 -1.55 -0.88 21.15
N LEU A 143 -2.74 -0.80 21.75
CA LEU A 143 -3.78 0.14 21.35
C LEU A 143 -3.48 1.55 21.91
N VAL A 144 -3.28 2.50 21.02
CA VAL A 144 -2.98 3.90 21.37
C VAL A 144 -4.12 4.80 20.92
N PRO A 145 -4.69 5.64 21.81
CA PRO A 145 -5.71 6.59 21.42
C PRO A 145 -5.09 7.76 20.64
N PHE A 146 -5.75 8.17 19.56
CA PHE A 146 -5.39 9.37 18.80
C PHE A 146 -6.61 10.29 18.67
N PRO A 147 -6.43 11.62 18.78
CA PRO A 147 -7.52 12.55 18.49
C PRO A 147 -7.88 12.51 17.00
N PRO A 148 -9.06 13.02 16.62
CA PRO A 148 -9.43 13.17 15.22
C PRO A 148 -8.33 13.88 14.43
N GLY A 149 -8.07 13.41 13.21
CA GLY A 149 -6.89 13.81 12.47
C GLY A 149 -6.59 12.87 11.32
N ARG A 150 -5.33 12.74 10.95
CA ARG A 150 -4.86 11.75 9.96
C ARG A 150 -3.42 11.38 10.23
N PHE A 151 -3.02 10.19 9.77
CA PHE A 151 -1.60 9.87 9.68
C PHE A 151 -1.01 10.36 8.36
N ARG A 152 0.27 10.68 8.39
CA ARG A 152 1.09 10.93 7.20
C ARG A 152 2.47 10.29 7.36
N LEU A 153 3.16 10.09 6.25
CA LEU A 153 4.54 9.62 6.22
C LEU A 153 5.45 10.78 5.81
N LEU A 154 6.41 11.12 6.68
CA LEU A 154 7.48 12.05 6.36
C LEU A 154 8.69 11.28 5.84
N SER A 155 9.39 11.88 4.88
CA SER A 155 10.63 11.35 4.33
C SER A 155 11.72 12.41 4.24
N ARG A 156 12.96 11.98 4.33
CA ARG A 156 14.12 12.73 3.87
C ARG A 156 15.14 11.76 3.31
N CYS A 157 15.94 12.22 2.35
CA CYS A 157 16.96 11.39 1.73
C CYS A 157 18.14 12.20 1.16
N TRP A 158 19.31 11.60 1.18
CA TRP A 158 20.55 12.17 0.64
C TRP A 158 21.52 11.08 0.22
N LEU A 159 22.48 11.43 -0.64
CA LEU A 159 23.51 10.49 -1.11
C LEU A 159 24.53 10.20 0.00
N VAL A 160 24.91 8.93 0.11
CA VAL A 160 25.98 8.46 1.00
C VAL A 160 26.87 7.45 0.26
N PRO A 161 28.15 7.31 0.64
CA PRO A 161 28.97 6.21 0.15
C PRO A 161 28.53 4.89 0.79
N ASN A 162 28.26 3.88 -0.02
CA ASN A 162 28.10 2.51 0.43
C ASN A 162 29.49 1.86 0.58
N LEU A 163 29.90 1.62 1.83
CA LEU A 163 31.23 1.12 2.17
C LEU A 163 31.32 -0.40 2.24
N ASP A 164 30.19 -1.11 2.29
CA ASP A 164 30.16 -2.57 2.44
C ASP A 164 30.86 -3.25 1.26
N ARG A 165 30.54 -2.79 0.04
CA ARG A 165 31.16 -3.26 -1.21
C ARG A 165 32.50 -2.60 -1.50
N ALA A 166 32.80 -1.46 -0.88
CA ALA A 166 34.03 -0.71 -1.14
C ALA A 166 35.27 -1.49 -0.71
N ARG A 167 35.17 -2.29 0.36
CA ARG A 167 36.26 -3.15 0.83
C ARG A 167 36.65 -4.25 -0.16
N GLU A 168 35.66 -4.76 -0.91
CA GLU A 168 35.87 -5.85 -1.88
C GLU A 168 36.38 -5.34 -3.22
N LEU A 169 35.83 -4.23 -3.71
CA LEU A 169 36.07 -3.73 -5.07
C LEU A 169 37.06 -2.55 -5.15
N GLY A 170 37.46 -1.99 -4.00
CA GLY A 170 38.29 -0.78 -3.94
C GLY A 170 37.59 0.49 -4.46
N ILE A 171 36.30 0.42 -4.78
CA ILE A 171 35.49 1.53 -5.30
C ILE A 171 34.23 1.67 -4.44
N ALA A 172 34.04 2.86 -3.85
CA ALA A 172 32.81 3.18 -3.14
C ALA A 172 31.66 3.40 -4.13
N ARG A 173 30.58 2.62 -3.97
CA ARG A 173 29.33 2.85 -4.69
C ARG A 173 28.51 3.90 -3.96
N ALA A 174 27.62 4.60 -4.66
CA ALA A 174 26.67 5.47 -3.99
C ALA A 174 25.44 4.67 -3.55
N ALA A 175 24.85 5.08 -2.43
CA ALA A 175 23.51 4.69 -2.01
C ALA A 175 22.75 5.93 -1.58
N LEU A 176 21.42 5.81 -1.53
CA LEU A 176 20.56 6.86 -1.02
C LEU A 176 20.20 6.53 0.43
N ARG A 177 20.72 7.30 1.39
CA ARG A 177 20.26 7.24 2.78
C ARG A 177 18.82 7.71 2.80
N LEU A 178 17.90 6.84 3.20
CA LEU A 178 16.48 7.13 3.31
C LEU A 178 16.07 7.06 4.77
N GLU A 179 15.38 8.09 5.22
CA GLU A 179 14.68 8.07 6.50
C GLU A 179 13.19 8.28 6.30
N LEU A 180 12.38 7.49 7.00
CA LEU A 180 10.93 7.61 7.02
C LEU A 180 10.43 7.66 8.45
N VAL A 181 9.44 8.50 8.72
CA VAL A 181 8.79 8.53 10.03
C VAL A 181 7.29 8.81 9.90
N PRO A 182 6.43 7.96 10.50
CA PRO A 182 5.00 8.25 10.58
C PRO A 182 4.73 9.43 11.53
N GLN A 183 3.76 10.25 11.19
CA GLN A 183 3.31 11.37 12.00
C GLN A 183 1.78 11.41 12.07
N HIS A 184 1.23 11.60 13.26
CA HIS A 184 -0.18 11.95 13.46
C HIS A 184 -0.38 13.46 13.39
N LEU A 185 -1.34 13.90 12.58
CA LEU A 185 -1.75 15.30 12.47
C LEU A 185 -3.17 15.47 13.04
N PRO A 186 -3.35 16.21 14.16
CA PRO A 186 -4.68 16.48 14.70
C PRO A 186 -5.48 17.44 13.80
N ALA A 187 -6.80 17.25 13.74
CA ALA A 187 -7.70 18.05 12.88
C ALA A 187 -7.86 19.51 13.34
N GLU A 188 -7.86 19.75 14.65
CA GLU A 188 -8.41 20.98 15.23
C GLU A 188 -7.46 22.19 15.25
N ARG A 189 -6.14 21.98 15.24
CA ARG A 189 -5.22 23.10 15.53
C ARG A 189 -5.00 24.08 14.38
N ARG A 190 -5.10 23.67 13.11
CA ARG A 190 -4.33 24.38 12.07
C ARG A 190 -5.13 25.03 10.94
N ARG A 191 -6.47 24.97 10.91
CA ARG A 191 -7.22 25.58 9.80
C ARG A 191 -7.13 27.11 9.80
N LEU A 192 -7.13 27.73 10.98
CA LEU A 192 -7.05 29.18 11.09
C LEU A 192 -5.60 29.68 11.09
N GLU A 193 -4.71 29.03 11.85
CA GLU A 193 -3.28 29.40 11.92
C GLU A 193 -2.57 29.33 10.56
N ARG A 194 -2.81 28.28 9.76
CA ARG A 194 -2.22 28.16 8.40
C ARG A 194 -2.71 29.23 7.42
N LEU A 195 -3.91 29.78 7.63
CA LEU A 195 -4.44 30.85 6.78
C LEU A 195 -3.85 32.21 7.16
N LEU A 196 -3.42 32.36 8.43
CA LEU A 196 -2.90 33.62 8.95
C LEU A 196 -1.37 33.72 8.78
N GLU A 197 -0.66 32.61 8.93
CA GLU A 197 0.78 32.54 8.71
C GLU A 197 1.07 31.27 7.90
N PRO A 198 1.45 31.37 6.61
CA PRO A 198 2.08 30.26 5.89
C PRO A 198 3.45 30.04 6.53
N SER A 199 3.43 29.36 7.68
CA SER A 199 4.62 29.14 8.47
C SER A 199 5.58 28.28 7.66
N LEU A 200 6.82 28.75 7.52
CA LEU A 200 7.98 27.98 7.07
C LEU A 200 8.36 26.88 8.10
N GLU A 201 7.39 26.46 8.92
CA GLU A 201 7.55 25.51 10.00
C GLU A 201 7.99 24.15 9.45
N ASN A 202 9.00 23.59 10.10
CA ASN A 202 9.48 22.25 9.83
C ASN A 202 8.31 21.25 9.99
N PRO A 203 7.96 20.44 8.96
CA PRO A 203 6.84 19.51 9.00
C PRO A 203 6.80 18.57 10.22
N VAL A 204 7.96 18.30 10.82
CA VAL A 204 8.09 17.52 12.05
C VAL A 204 7.33 18.13 13.23
N ASN A 205 7.20 19.45 13.29
CA ASN A 205 6.55 20.17 14.38
C ASN A 205 5.02 20.21 14.24
N GLU A 206 4.47 19.71 13.12
CA GLU A 206 3.04 19.86 12.84
C GLU A 206 2.12 18.92 13.63
N GLY A 207 2.70 17.88 14.22
CA GLY A 207 1.95 16.83 14.91
C GLY A 207 2.85 15.84 15.63
N GLN A 208 2.26 14.77 16.15
CA GLN A 208 2.96 13.78 16.96
C GLN A 208 3.76 12.82 16.07
N ILE A 209 5.07 12.81 16.23
CA ILE A 209 5.99 11.89 15.54
C ILE A 209 6.01 10.54 16.25
N LEU A 210 5.89 9.46 15.47
CA LEU A 210 5.97 8.08 15.98
C LEU A 210 7.42 7.56 15.84
N ASP A 211 8.33 8.14 16.61
CA ASP A 211 9.79 7.93 16.44
C ASP A 211 10.24 6.48 16.66
N ARG A 212 9.49 5.69 17.45
CA ARG A 212 9.73 4.24 17.61
C ARG A 212 9.59 3.44 16.31
N LEU A 213 8.87 3.99 15.33
CA LEU A 213 8.63 3.43 14.01
C LEU A 213 9.48 4.13 12.94
N ARG A 214 10.47 4.93 13.34
CA ARG A 214 11.39 5.56 12.40
C ARG A 214 12.19 4.49 11.70
N LEU A 215 12.10 4.51 10.38
CA LEU A 215 12.87 3.65 9.49
C LEU A 215 14.07 4.42 8.97
N VAL A 216 15.23 3.78 8.99
CA VAL A 216 16.46 4.29 8.38
C VAL A 216 17.11 3.17 7.61
N CYS A 217 17.43 3.40 6.34
CA CYS A 217 18.13 2.43 5.49
C CYS A 217 18.98 3.14 4.43
N ASP A 218 19.92 2.42 3.85
CA ASP A 218 20.71 2.86 2.69
C ASP A 218 20.22 2.09 1.47
N LEU A 219 19.50 2.77 0.57
CA LEU A 219 18.91 2.14 -0.61
C LEU A 219 19.91 2.16 -1.77
N PRO A 220 20.46 1.00 -2.20
CA PRO A 220 21.43 0.95 -3.29
C PRO A 220 20.76 1.10 -4.66
N GLU A 221 21.58 1.27 -5.69
CA GLU A 221 21.14 1.18 -7.08
C GLU A 221 20.45 -0.17 -7.37
N GLY A 222 19.44 -0.16 -8.22
CA GLY A 222 18.76 -1.38 -8.68
C GLY A 222 17.78 -1.98 -7.68
N HIS A 223 17.54 -1.33 -6.54
CA HIS A 223 16.56 -1.78 -5.54
C HIS A 223 15.50 -0.71 -5.28
N ALA A 224 14.29 -1.18 -4.99
CA ALA A 224 13.21 -0.37 -4.45
C ALA A 224 12.88 -0.80 -3.01
N LEU A 225 12.50 0.16 -2.19
CA LEU A 225 11.85 -0.09 -0.91
C LEU A 225 10.33 -0.10 -1.12
N VAL A 226 9.70 -1.25 -0.86
CA VAL A 226 8.26 -1.44 -0.99
C VAL A 226 7.63 -1.46 0.39
N ILE A 227 6.63 -0.62 0.62
CA ILE A 227 5.87 -0.53 1.87
C ILE A 227 4.43 -0.92 1.60
N VAL A 228 3.94 -1.92 2.33
CA VAL A 228 2.57 -2.42 2.19
C VAL A 228 1.82 -2.37 3.53
N PRO A 229 0.52 -2.03 3.52
CA PRO A 229 -0.32 -2.25 4.68
C PRO A 229 -0.60 -3.73 4.86
N GLU A 230 -0.38 -4.23 6.07
CA GLU A 230 -0.57 -5.61 6.45
C GLU A 230 -1.39 -5.70 7.74
N ASP A 231 -2.15 -6.78 7.89
CA ASP A 231 -2.70 -7.16 9.18
C ASP A 231 -1.55 -7.75 10.03
N PRO A 232 -1.25 -7.19 11.22
CA PRO A 232 -0.13 -7.65 12.05
C PRO A 232 -0.26 -9.09 12.55
N ASP A 233 -1.44 -9.69 12.46
CA ASP A 233 -1.69 -11.09 12.88
C ASP A 233 -1.50 -12.10 11.73
N VAL A 234 -1.17 -11.63 10.53
CA VAL A 234 -1.00 -12.47 9.35
C VAL A 234 0.47 -12.88 9.19
N ASP A 235 0.71 -14.19 9.12
CA ASP A 235 1.98 -14.75 8.68
C ASP A 235 1.96 -14.94 7.16
N TRP A 236 3.00 -14.47 6.47
CA TRP A 236 3.09 -14.63 5.01
C TRP A 236 3.44 -16.05 4.61
N ASP A 237 4.06 -16.81 5.51
CA ASP A 237 4.43 -18.21 5.28
C ASP A 237 3.20 -19.14 5.33
N ASP A 238 2.14 -18.73 6.01
CA ASP A 238 0.86 -19.44 6.06
C ASP A 238 0.12 -19.43 4.72
N PHE A 239 0.40 -18.45 3.85
CA PHE A 239 -0.01 -18.50 2.44
C PHE A 239 0.89 -19.46 1.67
N SER A 240 0.96 -20.70 2.14
CA SER A 240 1.44 -21.83 1.35
C SER A 240 0.61 -21.94 0.06
N GLU A 241 1.17 -22.58 -0.97
CA GLU A 241 0.63 -22.70 -2.33
C GLU A 241 -0.67 -23.53 -2.41
N SER A 242 -1.63 -23.24 -1.55
CA SER A 242 -3.06 -23.41 -1.82
C SER A 242 -3.48 -22.47 -2.95
N SER A 243 -2.68 -22.37 -4.02
CA SER A 243 -3.25 -22.11 -5.34
C SER A 243 -4.36 -23.14 -5.47
N PRO A 244 -5.62 -22.74 -5.65
CA PRO A 244 -6.67 -23.70 -5.93
C PRO A 244 -6.13 -24.57 -7.06
N GLN A 245 -5.88 -25.86 -6.78
CA GLN A 245 -5.47 -26.78 -7.82
C GLN A 245 -6.42 -26.49 -8.99
N PRO A 246 -5.91 -26.16 -10.19
CA PRO A 246 -6.76 -25.82 -11.30
C PRO A 246 -7.81 -26.91 -11.35
N ARG A 247 -9.08 -26.55 -11.05
CA ARG A 247 -10.15 -27.53 -10.99
C ARG A 247 -9.99 -28.35 -12.26
N PRO A 248 -9.82 -29.68 -12.18
CA PRO A 248 -9.57 -30.49 -13.36
C PRO A 248 -10.59 -30.04 -14.38
N GLN A 249 -10.09 -29.39 -15.45
CA GLN A 249 -10.98 -28.88 -16.47
C GLN A 249 -11.82 -30.08 -16.87
N PRO A 250 -13.16 -29.96 -16.91
CA PRO A 250 -14.00 -31.08 -17.31
C PRO A 250 -13.42 -31.57 -18.63
N THR A 251 -12.77 -32.74 -18.58
CA THR A 251 -12.23 -33.40 -19.75
C THR A 251 -13.41 -33.48 -20.68
N THR A 252 -13.33 -32.77 -21.80
CA THR A 252 -14.35 -32.85 -22.85
C THR A 252 -14.62 -34.33 -23.04
N PRO A 253 -15.86 -34.82 -22.84
CA PRO A 253 -16.16 -36.23 -22.93
C PRO A 253 -15.65 -36.74 -24.27
N GLY A 254 -14.58 -37.55 -24.24
CA GLY A 254 -14.19 -38.33 -25.39
C GLY A 254 -15.37 -39.24 -25.74
N PRO A 255 -15.60 -39.55 -27.03
CA PRO A 255 -16.71 -40.39 -27.45
C PRO A 255 -16.71 -41.70 -26.65
N ASP A 256 -17.82 -41.94 -25.96
CA ASP A 256 -18.05 -43.09 -25.08
C ASP A 256 -17.61 -44.40 -25.75
N PRO A 257 -16.72 -45.20 -25.13
CA PRO A 257 -16.62 -46.61 -25.45
C PRO A 257 -17.92 -47.29 -25.03
N LYS A 258 -18.70 -47.75 -26.02
CA LYS A 258 -19.91 -48.56 -25.88
C LYS A 258 -19.87 -49.49 -24.66
N VAL A 259 -20.57 -49.09 -23.60
CA VAL A 259 -20.84 -49.95 -22.45
C VAL A 259 -21.98 -50.92 -22.84
N PRO A 260 -21.80 -52.24 -22.70
CA PRO A 260 -22.87 -53.20 -22.96
C PRO A 260 -24.01 -53.09 -21.92
N PRO A 261 -25.25 -53.40 -22.32
CA PRO A 261 -26.42 -53.27 -21.46
C PRO A 261 -26.32 -54.22 -20.26
N GLN A 262 -26.30 -53.66 -19.04
CA GLN A 262 -26.48 -54.42 -17.82
C GLN A 262 -27.98 -54.62 -17.57
N ILE A 263 -28.35 -55.88 -17.38
CA ILE A 263 -29.71 -56.37 -17.14
C ILE A 263 -30.11 -56.02 -15.71
N ASP A 264 -31.32 -55.45 -15.60
CA ASP A 264 -32.03 -55.15 -14.36
C ASP A 264 -32.07 -56.34 -13.40
N ALA A 265 -31.46 -56.16 -12.23
CA ALA A 265 -31.73 -56.97 -11.05
C ALA A 265 -32.53 -56.11 -10.06
N LEU A 266 -33.85 -56.26 -10.09
CA LEU A 266 -34.76 -55.77 -9.05
C LEU A 266 -34.35 -56.37 -7.69
N LEU A 267 -33.74 -55.57 -6.84
CA LEU A 267 -33.63 -55.85 -5.40
C LEU A 267 -34.69 -55.04 -4.65
N PRO A 268 -35.40 -55.64 -3.67
CA PRO A 268 -36.37 -54.94 -2.85
C PRO A 268 -35.67 -53.94 -1.92
N ALA A 269 -36.19 -52.71 -1.88
CA ALA A 269 -35.76 -51.63 -1.02
C ALA A 269 -35.88 -52.03 0.46
N GLY A 270 -34.73 -52.16 1.14
CA GLY A 270 -34.67 -52.18 2.60
C GLY A 270 -34.98 -50.78 3.16
N PRO A 271 -35.55 -50.68 4.38
CA PRO A 271 -35.84 -49.41 5.02
C PRO A 271 -34.54 -48.61 5.19
N ALA A 272 -34.52 -47.40 4.63
CA ALA A 272 -33.40 -46.48 4.75
C ALA A 272 -33.16 -46.16 6.24
N PRO A 273 -31.91 -46.27 6.74
CA PRO A 273 -31.59 -45.82 8.08
C PRO A 273 -31.92 -44.33 8.19
N GLU A 274 -32.68 -43.97 9.22
CA GLU A 274 -32.92 -42.58 9.64
C GLU A 274 -31.56 -41.89 9.77
N ALA A 275 -31.24 -41.07 8.78
CA ALA A 275 -30.01 -40.30 8.77
C ALA A 275 -30.11 -39.26 9.88
N GLU A 276 -29.43 -39.50 11.00
CA GLU A 276 -29.14 -38.48 12.00
C GLU A 276 -28.58 -37.26 11.26
N SER A 277 -29.36 -36.17 11.29
CA SER A 277 -28.93 -34.91 10.71
C SER A 277 -27.61 -34.53 11.37
N PRO A 278 -26.51 -34.35 10.62
CA PRO A 278 -25.24 -33.97 11.21
C PRO A 278 -25.45 -32.70 12.04
N PRO A 279 -24.87 -32.62 13.24
CA PRO A 279 -25.06 -31.50 14.14
C PRO A 279 -24.76 -30.22 13.37
N GLN A 280 -25.76 -29.33 13.27
CA GLN A 280 -25.56 -28.04 12.62
C GLN A 280 -24.44 -27.32 13.39
N PRO A 281 -23.35 -26.91 12.71
CA PRO A 281 -22.29 -26.18 13.37
C PRO A 281 -22.89 -24.91 13.97
N ASN A 282 -22.64 -24.70 15.27
CA ASN A 282 -23.06 -23.48 15.94
C ASN A 282 -22.62 -22.27 15.10
N PRO A 283 -23.50 -21.29 14.88
CA PRO A 283 -23.11 -20.09 14.14
C PRO A 283 -21.90 -19.47 14.84
N PRO A 284 -20.85 -19.09 14.08
CA PRO A 284 -19.65 -18.51 14.68
C PRO A 284 -20.04 -17.29 15.51
N ALA A 285 -19.53 -17.20 16.73
CA ALA A 285 -19.72 -16.04 17.58
C ALA A 285 -19.33 -14.77 16.81
N PRO A 286 -20.05 -13.65 16.99
CA PRO A 286 -19.72 -12.41 16.29
C PRO A 286 -18.26 -12.05 16.56
N ALA A 287 -17.48 -11.89 15.50
CA ALA A 287 -16.07 -11.56 15.59
C ALA A 287 -15.91 -10.28 16.43
N ALA A 288 -15.01 -10.32 17.42
CA ALA A 288 -14.71 -9.13 18.23
C ALA A 288 -14.34 -7.95 17.31
N PRO A 289 -14.72 -6.71 17.66
CA PRO A 289 -14.39 -5.54 16.86
C PRO A 289 -12.88 -5.44 16.70
N ARG A 290 -12.40 -5.47 15.45
CA ARG A 290 -10.99 -5.33 15.13
C ARG A 290 -10.63 -3.85 15.08
N PHE A 291 -9.61 -3.45 15.83
CA PHE A 291 -9.05 -2.10 15.77
C PHE A 291 -8.06 -2.02 14.61
N ARG A 292 -8.13 -0.94 13.83
CA ARG A 292 -7.24 -0.78 12.69
C ARG A 292 -5.81 -0.46 13.11
N SER A 293 -4.85 -1.04 12.39
CA SER A 293 -3.43 -0.75 12.55
C SER A 293 -3.04 0.61 11.95
N LEU A 294 -1.84 1.10 12.26
CA LEU A 294 -1.29 2.29 11.61
C LEU A 294 -1.23 2.13 10.09
N GLY A 295 -0.74 0.98 9.60
CA GLY A 295 -0.65 0.74 8.16
C GLY A 295 -2.00 0.75 7.46
N GLU A 296 -3.03 0.18 8.10
CA GLU A 296 -4.40 0.26 7.59
C GLU A 296 -4.91 1.70 7.54
N GLN A 297 -4.70 2.48 8.61
CA GLN A 297 -5.16 3.88 8.65
C GLN A 297 -4.36 4.82 7.74
N LEU A 298 -3.11 4.48 7.42
CA LEU A 298 -2.24 5.26 6.54
C LEU A 298 -2.44 4.92 5.06
N LEU A 299 -2.56 3.63 4.72
CA LEU A 299 -2.45 3.13 3.34
C LEU A 299 -3.68 2.35 2.86
N ARG A 300 -4.66 2.01 3.71
CA ARG A 300 -5.93 1.46 3.23
C ARG A 300 -6.97 2.55 3.09
N ARG A 301 -7.72 2.47 1.99
CA ARG A 301 -8.96 3.22 1.84
C ARG A 301 -10.10 2.25 2.02
N VAL A 302 -10.92 2.52 3.03
CA VAL A 302 -12.19 1.82 3.22
C VAL A 302 -12.99 1.99 1.95
N GLY A 303 -13.46 0.89 1.36
CA GLY A 303 -14.37 0.94 0.24
C GLY A 303 -15.57 1.81 0.61
N GLN A 304 -15.80 2.88 -0.12
CA GLN A 304 -17.03 3.64 0.05
C GLN A 304 -18.18 2.81 -0.50
N VAL A 305 -19.25 2.67 0.27
CA VAL A 305 -20.51 2.19 -0.27
C VAL A 305 -21.05 3.32 -1.15
N GLU A 306 -20.90 3.19 -2.47
CA GLU A 306 -21.49 4.16 -3.39
C GLU A 306 -23.00 3.97 -3.43
N GLN A 307 -23.70 5.10 -3.63
CA GLN A 307 -25.16 5.14 -3.72
C GLN A 307 -25.68 4.11 -4.73
N ARG A 308 -26.88 3.57 -4.41
CA ARG A 308 -27.65 2.64 -5.23
C ARG A 308 -27.48 2.93 -6.72
N LEU A 309 -27.11 1.89 -7.47
CA LEU A 309 -27.17 1.92 -8.93
C LEU A 309 -28.59 2.35 -9.37
N PRO A 310 -28.75 2.87 -10.61
CA PRO A 310 -30.03 3.35 -11.12
C PRO A 310 -31.17 2.32 -11.09
N ASP A 311 -30.83 1.04 -10.94
CA ASP A 311 -31.78 -0.07 -10.78
C ASP A 311 -32.49 -0.09 -9.41
N GLY A 312 -32.12 0.79 -8.48
CA GLY A 312 -32.76 0.98 -7.19
C GLY A 312 -32.57 -0.18 -6.19
N ASN A 313 -31.99 -1.30 -6.63
CA ASN A 313 -31.83 -2.52 -5.84
C ASN A 313 -30.39 -2.99 -5.70
N SER A 314 -29.45 -2.52 -6.53
CA SER A 314 -28.05 -2.93 -6.43
C SER A 314 -27.22 -1.91 -5.65
N ILE A 315 -26.53 -2.39 -4.61
CA ILE A 315 -25.53 -1.63 -3.87
C ILE A 315 -24.15 -2.04 -4.42
N ALA A 316 -23.44 -1.09 -5.01
CA ALA A 316 -22.05 -1.30 -5.41
C ALA A 316 -21.16 -1.17 -4.16
N VAL A 317 -20.75 -2.31 -3.60
CA VAL A 317 -19.75 -2.33 -2.54
C VAL A 317 -18.37 -2.28 -3.18
N HIS A 318 -17.68 -1.14 -3.06
CA HIS A 318 -16.27 -1.08 -3.42
C HIS A 318 -15.47 -1.97 -2.47
N ARG A 319 -14.69 -2.89 -3.06
CA ARG A 319 -13.79 -3.77 -2.31
C ARG A 319 -12.70 -2.95 -1.62
N GLU A 320 -12.14 -3.51 -0.55
CA GLU A 320 -11.01 -2.88 0.16
C GLU A 320 -9.86 -2.62 -0.81
N ARG A 321 -9.30 -1.40 -0.72
CA ARG A 321 -8.17 -0.96 -1.55
C ARG A 321 -6.99 -0.67 -0.65
N SER A 322 -5.87 -1.31 -0.96
CA SER A 322 -4.58 -1.02 -0.34
C SER A 322 -3.73 -0.19 -1.30
N VAL A 323 -3.04 0.81 -0.76
CA VAL A 323 -2.02 1.57 -1.49
C VAL A 323 -0.66 0.98 -1.12
N ILE A 324 0.04 0.48 -2.12
CA ILE A 324 1.44 0.07 -2.01
C ILE A 324 2.31 1.27 -2.35
N VAL A 325 3.31 1.53 -1.50
CA VAL A 325 4.30 2.58 -1.72
C VAL A 325 5.56 1.92 -2.27
N VAL A 326 6.07 2.42 -3.39
CA VAL A 326 7.34 1.99 -3.95
C VAL A 326 8.28 3.18 -3.99
N LEU A 327 9.41 3.08 -3.30
CA LEU A 327 10.44 4.10 -3.27
C LEU A 327 11.67 3.59 -4.01
N THR A 328 12.04 4.22 -5.12
CA THR A 328 13.16 3.83 -5.96
C THR A 328 14.29 4.84 -5.84
N ALA A 329 15.49 4.37 -5.48
CA ALA A 329 16.68 5.20 -5.46
C ALA A 329 17.27 5.33 -6.87
N HIS A 330 17.55 6.56 -7.26
CA HIS A 330 18.29 6.91 -8.46
C HIS A 330 19.61 7.52 -8.01
N VAL A 331 20.68 6.73 -8.06
CA VAL A 331 22.01 7.08 -7.53
C VAL A 331 23.07 6.89 -8.62
N PRO A 332 24.23 7.57 -8.54
CA PRO A 332 25.32 7.29 -9.46
C PRO A 332 25.92 5.92 -9.18
N SER A 333 26.37 5.23 -10.23
CA SER A 333 27.06 3.93 -10.10
C SER A 333 28.38 4.03 -9.32
N GLN A 334 28.98 5.22 -9.25
CA GLN A 334 30.21 5.51 -8.51
C GLN A 334 30.04 6.71 -7.59
N TYR A 335 30.49 6.59 -6.35
CA TYR A 335 30.60 7.71 -5.43
C TYR A 335 31.97 8.38 -5.60
N LYS A 336 32.00 9.57 -6.20
CA LYS A 336 33.24 10.37 -6.33
C LYS A 336 33.37 11.29 -5.13
N LEU A 337 34.41 11.10 -4.33
CA LEU A 337 34.83 12.11 -3.37
C LEU A 337 35.37 13.30 -4.16
N VAL A 338 34.70 14.45 -4.06
CA VAL A 338 35.28 15.71 -4.55
C VAL A 338 36.43 16.05 -3.60
N PRO A 339 37.67 16.21 -4.10
CA PRO A 339 38.86 16.42 -3.27
C PRO A 339 38.87 17.73 -2.51
#